data_AF-A0A1H6RY08-F1
#
_entry.id   AF-A0A1H6RY08-F1
#
_cell.length_a   1.000
_cell.length_b   1.000
_cell.length_c   1.000
_cell.angle_alpha   90.00
_cell.angle_beta   90.00
_cell.angle_gamma   90.00
#
_symmetry.space_group_name_H-M   'P 1'
#
loop_
_entity.id
_entity.type
_entity.pdbx_description
1 polymer ?
#
loop_
_entity_poly.entity_id
_entity_poly.type
_entity_poly.pdbx_seq_one_letter_code
_entity_poly.pdbx_strand_id
1 'polypeptide(L)'
;MNPLDKVHIVLVETFHSGNIGSVARVMKTMELRHLALVNPKNYSDLQAISMAASGVDILENACIYPHLASAIAETPSVLGASVRLRTFPLPEVTLE
;
A
#
# COMPACT_ATOMS: atom_id res chain seq x y z
N MET A 1 19.75 -10.17 -0.96
CA MET A 1 18.28 -10.04 -0.96
C MET A 1 17.94 -9.04 0.12
N ASN A 2 17.30 -7.91 -0.23
CA ASN A 2 16.94 -6.89 0.75
C ASN A 2 15.69 -7.40 1.50
N PRO A 3 15.65 -7.41 2.85
CA PRO A 3 14.45 -7.80 3.60
C PRO A 3 13.17 -7.07 3.14
N LEU A 4 13.31 -5.83 2.66
CA LEU A 4 12.22 -5.01 2.15
C LEU A 4 11.59 -5.52 0.85
N ASP A 5 12.31 -6.38 0.10
CA ASP A 5 11.78 -7.03 -1.11
C ASP A 5 10.59 -7.97 -0.79
N LYS A 6 10.36 -8.29 0.48
CA LYS A 6 9.25 -9.15 0.94
C LYS A 6 8.08 -8.36 1.53
N VAL A 7 8.17 -7.03 1.55
CA VAL A 7 7.15 -6.16 2.16
C VAL A 7 6.22 -5.63 1.07
N HIS A 8 4.94 -5.97 1.19
CA HIS A 8 3.89 -5.50 0.29
C HIS A 8 3.03 -4.46 1.00
N ILE A 9 2.97 -3.25 0.44
CA ILE A 9 2.09 -2.19 0.91
C ILE A 9 0.74 -2.34 0.20
N VAL A 10 -0.31 -2.62 0.96
CA VAL A 10 -1.66 -2.84 0.43
C VAL A 10 -2.54 -1.64 0.80
N LEU A 11 -3.02 -0.91 -0.22
CA LEU A 11 -3.99 0.17 -0.03
C LEU A 11 -5.39 -0.30 -0.44
N VAL A 12 -6.34 -0.17 0.48
CA VAL A 12 -7.70 -0.69 0.32
C VAL A 12 -8.69 0.45 0.08
N GLU A 13 -9.39 0.40 -1.05
CA GLU A 13 -10.46 1.33 -1.43
C GLU A 13 -10.06 2.81 -1.35
N THR A 14 -8.80 3.11 -1.71
CA THR A 14 -8.30 4.49 -1.66
C THR A 14 -9.14 5.41 -2.53
N PHE A 15 -9.72 6.44 -1.91
CA PHE A 15 -10.62 7.37 -2.58
C PHE A 15 -9.86 8.43 -3.39
N HIS A 16 -8.86 9.08 -2.80
CA HIS A 16 -8.09 10.15 -3.45
C HIS A 16 -6.82 9.60 -4.08
N SER A 17 -6.70 9.74 -5.40
CA SER A 17 -5.56 9.30 -6.21
C SER A 17 -4.23 9.91 -5.75
N GLY A 18 -4.25 11.17 -5.31
CA GLY A 18 -3.08 11.84 -4.71
C GLY A 18 -2.50 11.13 -3.48
N ASN A 19 -3.31 10.41 -2.70
CA ASN A 19 -2.82 9.62 -1.56
C ASN A 19 -2.01 8.42 -2.05
N ILE A 20 -2.43 7.79 -3.15
CA ILE A 20 -1.71 6.67 -3.76
C ILE A 20 -0.33 7.14 -4.23
N GLY A 21 -0.28 8.28 -4.94
CA GLY A 21 0.99 8.89 -5.34
C GLY A 21 1.88 9.23 -4.15
N SER A 22 1.33 9.86 -3.11
CA SER A 22 2.08 10.20 -1.89
C SER A 22 2.67 8.96 -1.21
N VAL A 23 1.93 7.86 -1.15
CA VAL A 23 2.42 6.58 -0.64
C VAL A 23 3.56 6.06 -1.51
N ALA A 24 3.42 6.07 -2.83
CA ALA A 24 4.47 5.64 -3.75
C ALA A 24 5.78 6.45 -3.56
N ARG A 25 5.67 7.77 -3.34
CA ARG A 25 6.81 8.64 -3.02
C ARG A 25 7.53 8.22 -1.74
N VAL A 26 6.77 7.96 -0.67
CA VAL A 26 7.33 7.51 0.62
C VAL A 26 7.96 6.13 0.48
N MET A 27 7.29 5.20 -0.20
CA MET A 27 7.82 3.86 -0.46
C MET A 27 9.17 3.92 -1.17
N LYS A 28 9.31 4.77 -2.19
CA LYS A 28 10.58 4.96 -2.91
C LYS A 28 11.71 5.41 -1.97
N THR A 29 11.41 6.35 -1.07
CA THR A 29 12.37 6.88 -0.09
C THR A 29 12.79 5.82 0.92
N MET A 30 11.87 4.90 1.24
CA MET A 30 12.07 3.79 2.18
C MET A 30 12.55 2.50 1.50
N GLU A 31 12.92 2.55 0.21
CA GLU A 31 13.34 1.39 -0.59
C GLU A 31 12.28 0.25 -0.68
N LEU A 32 11.01 0.58 -0.45
CA LEU A 32 9.87 -0.33 -0.65
C LEU A 32 9.41 -0.27 -2.11
N ARG A 33 9.07 -1.43 -2.68
CA ARG A 33 8.84 -1.54 -4.14
C ARG A 33 7.49 -2.16 -4.50
N HIS A 34 6.89 -2.93 -3.60
CA HIS A 34 5.68 -3.70 -3.90
C HIS A 34 4.42 -2.98 -3.39
N LEU A 35 3.70 -2.32 -4.30
CA LEU A 35 2.43 -1.66 -4.04
C LEU A 35 1.28 -2.51 -4.60
N ALA A 36 0.29 -2.82 -3.77
CA ALA A 36 -0.95 -3.45 -4.17
C ALA A 36 -2.13 -2.51 -3.90
N LEU A 37 -3.00 -2.32 -4.89
CA LEU A 37 -4.19 -1.50 -4.79
C LEU A 37 -5.43 -2.39 -4.87
N VAL A 38 -6.24 -2.37 -3.82
CA VAL A 38 -7.50 -3.13 -3.75
C VAL A 38 -8.64 -2.18 -4.05
N ASN A 39 -9.38 -2.46 -5.13
CA ASN A 39 -10.53 -1.68 -5.57
C ASN A 39 -10.29 -0.14 -5.55
N PRO A 40 -9.19 0.38 -6.15
CA PRO A 40 -8.93 1.82 -6.18
C PRO A 40 -9.96 2.52 -7.07
N LYS A 41 -10.38 3.74 -6.71
CA LYS A 41 -11.29 4.53 -7.55
C LYS A 41 -10.58 5.09 -8.79
N ASN A 42 -9.59 5.95 -8.57
CA ASN A 42 -8.72 6.52 -9.59
C ASN A 42 -7.29 6.44 -9.07
N TYR A 43 -6.37 5.84 -9.82
CA TYR A 43 -4.98 5.63 -9.36
C TYR A 43 -3.92 6.02 -10.39
N SER A 44 -4.30 6.24 -11.65
CA SER A 44 -3.40 6.59 -12.75
C SER A 44 -3.71 7.97 -13.34
N ASP A 45 -4.33 8.86 -12.56
CA ASP A 45 -4.60 10.23 -13.00
C ASP A 45 -3.40 11.15 -12.78
N LEU A 46 -3.49 12.38 -13.30
CA LEU A 46 -2.43 13.38 -13.16
C LEU A 46 -2.12 13.71 -11.69
N GLN A 47 -3.10 13.59 -10.79
CA GLN A 47 -2.90 13.87 -9.38
C GLN A 47 -2.03 12.79 -8.73
N ALA A 48 -2.30 11.50 -8.97
CA ALA A 48 -1.47 10.41 -8.49
C ALA A 48 -0.03 10.53 -9.00
N ILE A 49 0.15 10.78 -10.30
CA ILE A 49 1.48 10.91 -10.91
C ILE A 49 2.24 12.11 -10.32
N SER A 50 1.59 13.26 -10.18
CA SER A 50 2.18 14.47 -9.60
C SER A 50 2.63 14.24 -8.15
N MET A 51 1.80 13.57 -7.34
CA MET A 51 2.11 13.28 -5.94
C MET A 51 3.18 12.19 -5.78
N ALA A 52 3.33 11.29 -6.76
CA ALA A 52 4.34 10.23 -6.75
C ALA A 52 5.77 10.76 -6.89
N ALA A 53 5.98 11.84 -7.64
CA ALA A 53 7.31 12.43 -7.86
C ALA A 53 8.36 11.37 -8.28
N SER A 54 9.30 11.02 -7.39
CA SER A 54 10.33 10.01 -7.65
C SER A 54 9.83 8.55 -7.56
N GLY A 55 8.60 8.33 -7.10
CA GLY A 55 7.97 7.01 -6.94
C GLY A 55 7.00 6.63 -8.06
N VAL A 56 7.04 7.31 -9.21
CA VAL A 56 6.16 6.98 -10.36
C VAL A 56 6.34 5.52 -10.80
N ASP A 57 7.56 4.99 -10.75
CA ASP A 57 7.82 3.58 -11.08
C ASP A 57 7.07 2.61 -10.16
N ILE A 58 6.89 2.94 -8.88
CA ILE A 58 6.11 2.11 -7.95
C ILE A 58 4.62 2.16 -8.31
N LEU A 59 4.13 3.32 -8.72
CA LEU A 59 2.74 3.50 -9.16
C LEU A 59 2.46 2.72 -10.45
N GLU A 60 3.38 2.76 -11.41
CA GLU A 60 3.28 2.06 -12.70
C GLU A 60 3.34 0.54 -12.55
N ASN A 61 4.12 0.05 -11.58
CA ASN A 61 4.26 -1.38 -11.27
C ASN A 61 3.27 -1.87 -10.21
N ALA A 62 2.29 -1.05 -9.81
CA ALA A 62 1.33 -1.43 -8.78
C ALA A 62 0.42 -2.57 -9.26
N CYS A 63 0.24 -3.59 -8.44
CA CYS A 63 -0.68 -4.69 -8.72
C CYS A 63 -2.10 -4.31 -8.30
N ILE A 64 -3.08 -4.51 -9.19
CA ILE A 64 -4.48 -4.15 -8.93
C ILE A 64 -5.29 -5.42 -8.62
N TYR A 65 -6.03 -5.38 -7.53
CA TYR A 65 -6.88 -6.49 -7.08
C TYR A 65 -8.33 -6.03 -6.89
N PRO A 66 -9.32 -6.88 -7.21
CA PRO A 66 -10.73 -6.55 -6.98
C PRO A 66 -11.11 -6.65 -5.49
N HIS A 67 -10.42 -7.51 -4.72
CA HIS A 67 -10.76 -7.83 -3.34
C HIS A 67 -9.51 -7.96 -2.47
N LEU A 68 -9.64 -7.63 -1.18
CA LEU A 68 -8.53 -7.73 -0.21
C LEU A 68 -8.01 -9.16 -0.10
N ALA A 69 -8.90 -10.14 -0.08
CA ALA A 69 -8.53 -11.56 -0.01
C ALA A 69 -7.55 -11.98 -1.13
N SER A 70 -7.75 -11.47 -2.34
CA SER A 70 -6.87 -11.76 -3.49
C SER A 70 -5.50 -11.08 -3.36
N ALA A 71 -5.43 -9.91 -2.74
CA ALA A 71 -4.18 -9.17 -2.56
C ALA A 71 -3.26 -9.77 -1.48
N ILE A 72 -3.82 -10.58 -0.57
CA ILE A 72 -3.07 -11.16 0.58
C ILE A 72 -3.02 -12.69 0.56
N ALA A 73 -3.53 -13.34 -0.49
CA ALA A 73 -3.73 -14.80 -0.52
C ALA A 73 -2.45 -15.61 -0.29
N GLU A 74 -1.31 -15.12 -0.79
CA GLU A 74 -0.01 -15.78 -0.69
C GLU A 74 0.90 -15.15 0.40
N THR A 75 0.35 -14.27 1.24
CA THR A 75 1.10 -13.54 2.26
C THR A 75 1.01 -14.27 3.61
N PRO A 76 2.13 -14.82 4.14
CA PRO A 76 2.09 -15.61 5.38
C PRO A 76 1.70 -14.81 6.64
N SER A 77 1.94 -13.50 6.63
CA SER A 77 1.69 -12.61 7.76
C SER A 77 1.13 -11.27 7.28
N VAL A 78 0.01 -10.83 7.86
CA VAL A 78 -0.67 -9.60 7.49
C VAL A 78 -0.77 -8.69 8.71
N LEU A 79 -0.33 -7.44 8.56
CA LEU A 79 -0.50 -6.40 9.57
C LEU A 79 -1.51 -5.36 9.08
N GLY A 80 -2.53 -5.11 9.89
CA GLY A 80 -3.52 -4.06 9.63
C GLY A 80 -3.19 -2.79 10.39
N ALA A 81 -3.02 -1.66 9.70
CA ALA A 81 -2.87 -0.36 10.35
C ALA A 81 -4.24 0.16 10.80
N SER A 82 -4.35 0.58 12.06
CA SER A 82 -5.56 1.22 12.57
C SER A 82 -5.24 2.33 13.55
N VAL A 83 -6.02 3.41 13.50
CA VAL A 83 -5.90 4.56 14.42
C VAL A 83 -6.61 4.28 15.76
N ARG A 84 -7.45 3.25 15.82
CA ARG A 84 -8.25 2.93 17.01
C ARG A 84 -8.20 1.44 17.28
N LEU A 85 -8.32 1.12 18.57
CA LEU A 85 -8.57 -0.24 19.03
C LEU A 85 -9.82 -0.78 18.34
N ARG A 86 -9.69 -1.99 17.80
CA ARG A 86 -10.80 -2.71 17.20
C ARG A 86 -11.49 -3.52 18.30
N THR A 87 -12.78 -3.76 18.14
CA THR A 87 -13.57 -4.59 19.05
C THR A 87 -13.10 -6.05 19.07
N PHE A 88 -12.31 -6.45 18.06
CA PHE A 88 -11.74 -7.80 17.97
C PHE A 88 -10.41 -7.88 18.72
N PRO A 89 -10.20 -8.92 19.55
CA PRO A 89 -8.96 -9.12 20.30
C PRO A 89 -7.86 -9.68 19.39
N LEU A 90 -7.37 -8.85 18.47
CA LEU A 90 -6.20 -9.18 17.66
C LEU A 90 -4.93 -8.79 18.42
N PRO A 91 -3.82 -9.52 18.27
CA PRO A 91 -2.53 -9.08 18.78
C PRO A 91 -2.18 -7.69 18.22
N GLU A 92 -1.77 -6.79 19.12
CA GLU A 92 -1.39 -5.43 18.77
C GLU A 92 0.13 -5.28 18.77
N VAL A 93 0.64 -4.49 17.84
CA VAL A 93 2.05 -4.13 17.77
C VAL A 93 2.12 -2.62 17.69
N THR A 94 2.73 -2.00 18.70
CA THR A 94 3.09 -0.58 18.70
C THR A 94 4.61 -0.46 18.61
N LEU A 95 5.09 0.59 17.95
CA LEU A 95 6.51 0.94 18.04
C LEU A 95 6.77 1.44 19.47
N GLU A 96 7.68 0.79 20.19
CA GLU A 96 8.24 1.32 21.44
C GLU A 96 9.20 2.49 21.17
#